data_AF-W1XJF2-F1
#
_entry.id   AF-W1XJF2-F1
#
_cell.length_a   1.000
_cell.length_b   1.000
_cell.length_c   1.000
_cell.angle_alpha   90.00
_cell.angle_beta   90.00
_cell.angle_gamma   90.00
#
_symmetry.space_group_name_H-M   'P 1'
#
loop_
_entity.id
_entity.type
_entity.pdbx_description
1 polymer ?
#
loop_
_entity_poly.entity_id
_entity_poly.type
_entity_poly.pdbx_seq_one_letter_code
_entity_poly.pdbx_strand_id
1 'polypeptide(L)' 'QLCLSGNGIACLSDYMIDREIARGELVELMADKVLPVEMPFSAVYYSDRAVSTRIRAFIDFLSEHVKTAPGGAVREA' A
#
# COMPACT_ATOMS: atom_id res chain seq x y z
N GLN A 1 11.48 11.28 1.57
CA GLN A 1 12.45 12.18 2.24
C GLN A 1 12.59 13.56 1.58
N LEU A 2 12.67 13.71 0.26
CA LEU A 2 12.79 15.03 -0.39
C LEU A 2 11.69 16.03 0.05
N CYS A 3 10.44 15.58 0.11
CA CYS A 3 9.30 16.39 0.58
C CYS A 3 9.45 16.81 2.06
N LEU A 4 9.99 15.93 2.91
CA LEU A 4 10.25 16.21 4.33
C LEU A 4 11.37 17.24 4.53
N SER A 5 12.33 17.28 3.61
CA SER A 5 13.40 18.28 3.62
C SER A 5 13.00 19.61 2.95
N GLY A 6 11.71 19.80 2.62
CA GLY A 6 11.20 21.04 2.02
C GLY A 6 11.55 21.24 0.54
N ASN A 7 11.95 20.18 -0.18
CA ASN A 7 12.39 20.29 -1.58
C ASN A 7 11.23 20.23 -2.61
N GLY A 8 9.98 20.42 -2.18
CA GLY A 8 8.83 20.51 -3.08
C GLY A 8 7.58 19.77 -2.57
N ILE A 9 6.67 19.50 -3.50
CA ILE A 9 5.40 18.80 -3.29
C ILE A 9 5.50 17.42 -3.95
N ALA A 10 4.97 16.38 -3.31
CA ALA A 10 4.94 15.02 -3.84
C ALA A 10 3.52 14.43 -3.76
N CYS A 11 3.14 13.67 -4.77
CA CYS A 11 1.94 12.82 -4.76
C CYS A 11 2.38 11.39 -4.43
N LEU A 12 2.04 10.90 -3.24
CA LEU A 12 2.43 9.60 -2.73
C LEU A 12 1.20 8.87 -2.19
N SER A 13 1.26 7.54 -2.14
CA SER A 13 0.22 6.73 -1.50
C SER A 13 0.12 7.06 -0.01
N ASP A 14 -1.12 7.10 0.48
CA ASP A 14 -1.50 7.20 1.89
C ASP A 14 -0.59 6.39 2.83
N TYR A 15 -0.37 5.10 2.54
CA TYR A 15 0.41 4.21 3.41
C TYR A 15 1.86 4.68 3.64
N MET A 16 2.43 5.45 2.69
CA MET A 16 3.83 5.89 2.75
C MET A 16 4.02 7.13 3.63
N ILE A 17 2.96 7.92 3.80
CA ILE A 17 3.03 9.25 4.41
C ILE A 17 2.11 9.41 5.63
N ASP A 18 1.30 8.39 5.96
CA ASP A 18 0.42 8.38 7.13
C ASP A 18 1.13 8.76 8.44
N ARG A 19 2.37 8.29 8.64
CA ARG A 19 3.12 8.58 9.88
C ARG A 19 3.56 10.05 9.92
N GLU A 20 4.03 10.56 8.80
CA GLU A 20 4.51 11.93 8.63
C GLU A 20 3.36 12.95 8.72
N ILE A 21 2.20 12.61 8.16
CA ILE A 21 0.95 13.40 8.31
C ILE A 21 0.51 13.38 9.77
N ALA A 22 0.51 12.21 10.44
CA ALA A 22 0.15 12.11 11.85
C ALA A 22 1.10 12.89 12.78
N ARG A 23 2.38 13.03 12.40
CA ARG A 23 3.36 13.88 13.09
C ARG A 23 3.26 15.37 12.74
N GLY A 24 2.46 15.73 11.73
CA GLY A 24 2.35 17.11 11.23
C GLY A 24 3.57 17.58 10.41
N GLU A 25 4.43 16.65 9.98
CA GLU A 25 5.60 16.95 9.15
C GLU A 25 5.22 17.11 7.66
N LEU A 26 4.11 16.50 7.25
CA LEU A 26 3.49 16.67 5.93
C LEU A 26 2.07 17.19 6.09
N VAL A 27 1.67 18.07 5.18
CA VAL A 27 0.32 18.64 5.12
C VAL A 27 -0.28 18.26 3.77
N GLU A 28 -1.52 17.79 3.79
CA GLU A 28 -2.27 17.48 2.58
C GLU A 28 -2.60 18.77 1.82
N LEU A 29 -2.32 18.77 0.52
CA LEU A 29 -2.61 19.90 -0.37
C LEU A 29 -3.69 19.50 -1.37
N MET A 30 -4.61 20.41 -1.65
CA MET A 30 -5.65 20.24 -2.68
C MET A 30 -6.54 19.00 -2.48
N ALA A 31 -6.92 18.71 -1.22
CA ALA A 31 -7.79 17.58 -0.86
C ALA A 31 -9.09 17.53 -1.69
N ASP A 32 -9.59 18.67 -2.16
CA ASP A 32 -10.77 18.81 -3.01
C ASP A 32 -10.56 18.35 -4.47
N LYS A 33 -9.31 18.15 -4.89
CA LYS A 33 -8.92 17.73 -6.25
C LYS A 33 -8.29 16.34 -6.29
N VAL A 34 -8.11 15.69 -5.14
CA VAL A 34 -7.56 14.34 -5.08
C VAL A 34 -8.57 13.37 -5.70
N LEU A 35 -8.14 12.65 -6.73
CA LEU A 35 -8.92 11.55 -7.30
C LEU A 35 -8.71 10.31 -6.44
N PRO A 36 -9.78 9.62 -5.99
CA PRO A 36 -9.67 8.37 -5.27
C PRO A 36 -9.28 7.25 -6.24
N VAL A 37 -7.98 7.19 -6.56
CA VAL A 37 -7.40 6.12 -7.37
C VAL A 37 -6.89 5.05 -6.41
N GLU A 38 -7.69 4.00 -6.23
CA GLU A 38 -7.26 2.83 -5.47
C GLU A 38 -6.16 2.11 -6.27
N MET A 39 -4.97 1.99 -5.67
CA MET A 39 -3.88 1.21 -6.23
C MET A 39 -3.92 -0.20 -5.63
N PRO A 40 -4.39 -1.22 -6.38
CA PRO A 40 -4.46 -2.58 -5.86
C PRO A 40 -3.06 -3.12 -5.62
N PHE A 41 -2.82 -3.67 -4.43
CA PHE A 41 -1.60 -4.36 -4.09
C PHE A 41 -1.78 -5.86 -4.32
N SER A 42 -0.92 -6.47 -5.15
CA SER A 42 -1.04 -7.87 -5.56
C SER A 42 0.19 -8.68 -5.15
N ALA A 43 -0.03 -9.85 -4.56
CA ALA A 43 1.01 -10.84 -4.29
C ALA A 43 1.02 -11.89 -5.41
N VAL A 44 2.09 -11.94 -6.21
CA VAL A 44 2.20 -12.84 -7.37
C VAL A 44 3.11 -14.03 -7.03
N TYR A 45 2.63 -15.25 -7.26
CA TYR A 45 3.37 -16.51 -7.06
C TYR A 45 3.07 -17.51 -8.18
N TYR A 46 3.93 -18.53 -8.32
CA TYR A 46 3.78 -19.56 -9.34
C TYR A 46 2.70 -20.59 -8.95
N SER A 47 1.75 -20.85 -9.86
CA SER A 47 0.61 -21.76 -9.67
C SER A 47 0.97 -23.26 -9.76
N ASP A 48 2.11 -23.60 -10.36
CA ASP A 48 2.46 -24.98 -10.77
C ASP A 48 3.00 -25.86 -9.64
N ARG A 49 3.49 -25.26 -8.55
CA ARG A 49 3.93 -26.02 -7.38
C ARG A 49 2.83 -25.97 -6.35
N ALA A 50 2.19 -27.12 -6.10
CA ALA A 50 1.29 -27.36 -4.96
C ALA A 50 1.70 -26.44 -3.81
N VAL A 51 0.89 -25.38 -3.60
CA VAL A 51 1.28 -24.24 -2.77
C VAL A 51 1.73 -24.80 -1.43
N SER A 52 3.04 -24.80 -1.20
CA SER A 52 3.60 -25.36 0.03
C SER A 52 2.88 -24.66 1.18
N THR A 53 2.44 -25.40 2.20
CA THR A 53 1.68 -24.85 3.33
C THR A 53 2.33 -23.58 3.91
N ARG A 54 3.65 -23.46 3.80
CA ARG A 54 4.44 -22.27 4.15
C ARG A 54 4.15 -21.03 3.29
N ILE A 55 3.94 -21.17 1.98
CA ILE A 55 3.56 -20.05 1.09
C ILE A 55 2.15 -19.58 1.43
N ARG A 56 1.21 -20.52 1.64
CA ARG A 56 -0.15 -20.19 2.08
C ARG A 56 -0.14 -19.46 3.42
N ALA A 57 0.55 -20.01 4.42
CA ALA A 57 0.69 -19.37 5.74
C ALA A 57 1.34 -17.97 5.65
N PHE A 58 2.26 -17.76 4.70
CA PHE A 58 2.86 -16.44 4.47
C PHE A 58 1.88 -15.45 3.82
N ILE A 59 1.09 -15.90 2.84
CA ILE A 59 0.02 -15.09 2.23
C ILE A 59 -1.05 -14.76 3.27
N ASP A 60 -1.46 -15.72 4.09
CA ASP A 60 -2.44 -15.54 5.16
C ASP A 60 -1.93 -14.51 6.19
N PHE A 61 -0.67 -14.66 6.64
CA PHE A 61 -0.02 -13.70 7.53
C PHE A 61 0.04 -12.29 6.93
N LEU A 62 0.42 -12.18 5.65
CA LEU A 62 0.45 -10.90 4.94
C LEU A 62 -0.95 -10.30 4.81
N SER A 63 -1.96 -11.11 4.50
CA SER A 63 -3.35 -10.64 4.38
C SER A 63 -3.90 -10.14 5.72
N GLU A 64 -3.44 -10.68 6.84
CA GLU A 64 -3.84 -10.21 8.18
C GLU A 64 -3.12 -8.94 8.62
N HIS A 65 -1.85 -8.75 8.21
CA HIS A 65 -0.99 -7.66 8.70
C HIS A 65 -0.90 -6.47 7.74
N VAL A 66 -1.12 -6.68 6.45
CA VAL A 66 -1.25 -5.60 5.48
C VAL A 66 -2.66 -5.08 5.59
N LYS A 67 -2.81 -3.83 6.06
CA LYS A 67 -4.06 -3.08 5.93
C LYS A 67 -4.27 -2.82 4.44
N THR A 68 -4.84 -3.80 3.74
CA THR A 68 -5.14 -3.69 2.32
C THR A 68 -6.11 -2.53 2.17
N ALA A 69 -5.73 -1.50 1.41
CA ALA A 69 -6.70 -0.57 0.85
C ALA A 69 -7.81 -1.40 0.17
N PRO A 70 -9.09 -1.06 0.37
CA PRO A 70 -10.20 -1.86 -0.12
C PRO A 70 -10.03 -2.03 -1.64
N GLY A 71 -9.72 -3.23 -2.13
CA GLY A 71 -9.49 -3.46 -3.57
C GLY A 71 -8.41 -4.49 -3.93
N GLY A 72 -7.55 -4.89 -2.99
CA GLY A 72 -6.58 -5.97 -3.20
C GLY A 72 -7.23 -7.36 -3.26
N ALA A 73 -7.87 -7.68 -4.39
CA ALA A 73 -8.33 -9.04 -4.66
C ALA A 73 -7.12 -9.92 -4.98
N VAL A 74 -6.83 -10.89 -4.12
CA VAL A 74 -5.94 -12.01 -4.42
C VAL A 74 -6.53 -12.74 -5.64
N ARG A 75 -5.99 -12.47 -6.82
CA ARG A 75 -6.35 -13.17 -8.05
C ARG A 75 -5.29 -14.23 -8.29
N GLU A 76 -5.68 -15.49 -8.10
CA GLU A 76 -4.88 -16.64 -8.51
C GLU A 76 -4.81 -16.66 -10.05
N ALA A 77 -3.61 -16.83 -10.60
CA ALA A 77 -3.36 -16.95 -12.03
C ALA A 77 -3.50 -18.41 -12.50
#